data_AF-A0A9W9A4V2-F1
#
_entry.id   AF-A0A9W9A4V2-F1
#
_cell.length_a   1.000
_cell.length_b   1.000
_cell.length_c   1.000
_cell.angle_alpha   90.00
_cell.angle_beta   90.00
_cell.angle_gamma   90.00
#
_symmetry.space_group_name_H-M   'P 1'
#
loop_
_entity.id
_entity.type
_entity.pdbx_description
1 polymer ?
#
loop_
_entity_poly.entity_id
_entity_poly.type
_entity_poly.pdbx_seq_one_letter_code
_entity_poly.pdbx_strand_id
1 'polypeptide(L)' 'MEHNVTELNNASQKNGFKLSYEEAHHGTQHSGFWVCIAYINDVQYGEGRGNTRSEAKEEAARKALMLLRAESI' A
#
# COMPACT_ATOMS: atom_id res chain seq x y z
N MET A 1 1.79 16.84 2.51
CA MET A 1 2.45 15.54 2.30
C MET A 1 1.59 14.51 2.98
N GLU A 2 0.91 13.70 2.19
CA GLU A 2 0.09 12.62 2.73
C GLU A 2 1.02 11.50 3.19
N HIS A 3 1.05 11.26 4.50
CA HIS A 3 1.96 10.30 5.12
C HIS A 3 1.29 8.93 5.34
N ASN A 4 0.39 8.52 4.45
CA ASN A 4 -0.34 7.23 4.56
C ASN A 4 0.64 6.04 4.65
N VAL A 5 1.71 6.07 3.84
CA VAL A 5 2.77 5.04 3.85
C VAL A 5 3.50 5.01 5.20
N THR A 6 3.81 6.19 5.77
CA THR A 6 4.51 6.31 7.05
C THR A 6 3.63 5.84 8.20
N GLU A 7 2.36 6.23 8.21
CA GLU A 7 1.37 5.79 9.19
C GLU A 7 1.19 4.27 9.17
N LEU A 8 1.10 3.66 7.98
CA LEU A 8 1.03 2.20 7.86
C LEU A 8 2.28 1.52 8.38
N ASN A 9 3.45 2.10 8.11
CA ASN A 9 4.72 1.57 8.59
C ASN A 9 4.82 1.65 10.12
N ASN A 10 4.46 2.78 10.72
CA ASN A 10 4.40 2.94 12.17
C ASN A 10 3.43 1.95 12.82
N ALA A 11 2.22 1.79 12.26
CA ALA A 11 1.25 0.82 12.75
C ALA A 11 1.77 -0.62 12.65
N SER A 12 2.43 -0.96 11.53
CA SER A 12 2.99 -2.29 11.33
C SER A 12 4.12 -2.57 12.32
N GLN A 13 5.06 -1.65 12.51
CA GLN A 13 6.14 -1.80 13.48
C GLN A 13 5.62 -1.91 14.91
N LYS A 14 4.63 -1.09 15.29
CA LYS A 14 4.04 -1.12 16.64
C LYS A 14 3.35 -2.45 16.95
N ASN A 15 2.69 -3.05 15.96
CA ASN A 15 2.01 -4.34 16.12
C ASN A 15 2.93 -5.54 15.84
N GLY A 16 4.17 -5.32 15.41
CA GLY A 16 5.09 -6.38 15.00
C GLY A 16 4.73 -7.05 13.67
N PHE A 17 3.93 -6.38 12.83
CA PHE A 17 3.55 -6.89 11.52
C PHE A 17 4.63 -6.68 10.48
N LYS A 18 4.81 -7.67 9.60
CA LYS A 18 5.71 -7.59 8.45
C LYS A 18 5.02 -6.89 7.29
N LEU A 19 5.29 -5.59 7.12
CA LEU A 19 4.79 -4.80 5.98
C LEU A 19 5.69 -5.00 4.76
N SER A 20 5.11 -5.35 3.62
CA SER A 20 5.78 -5.47 2.32
C SER A 20 4.96 -4.77 1.25
N TYR A 21 5.63 -4.10 0.33
CA TYR A 21 4.99 -3.46 -0.81
C TYR A 21 5.47 -4.12 -2.09
N GLU A 22 4.52 -4.58 -2.90
CA GLU A 22 4.79 -5.11 -4.23
C GLU A 22 4.38 -4.06 -5.25
N GLU A 23 5.33 -3.59 -6.04
CA GLU A 23 5.07 -2.63 -7.12
C GLU A 23 5.24 -3.31 -8.48
N ALA A 24 4.20 -3.23 -9.31
CA ALA A 24 4.18 -3.80 -10.64
C ALA A 24 3.78 -2.73 -11.66
N HIS A 25 4.56 -2.61 -12.73
CA HIS A 25 4.21 -1.73 -13.84
C HIS A 25 3.49 -2.52 -14.92
N HIS A 26 2.28 -2.09 -15.26
CA HIS A 26 1.46 -2.71 -16.28
C HIS A 26 1.26 -1.73 -17.43
N GLY A 27 1.80 -2.07 -18.60
CA GLY A 27 1.58 -1.34 -19.84
C GLY A 27 2.87 -0.87 -20.51
N THR A 28 2.71 -0.07 -21.56
CA THR A 28 3.82 0.45 -22.36
C THR A 28 4.51 1.60 -21.62
N GLN A 29 5.77 1.87 -21.95
CA GLN A 29 6.61 2.88 -21.30
C GLN A 29 6.00 4.31 -21.26
N HIS A 30 4.99 4.60 -22.09
CA HIS A 30 4.33 5.90 -22.21
C HIS A 30 2.81 5.90 -21.87
N SER A 31 2.19 4.73 -21.64
CA SER A 31 0.75 4.64 -21.34
C SER A 31 0.42 3.49 -20.37
N GLY A 32 1.41 3.08 -19.58
CA GLY A 32 1.21 2.12 -18.50
C GLY A 32 0.70 2.76 -17.22
N PHE A 33 0.25 1.91 -16.32
CA PHE A 33 -0.12 2.25 -14.96
C PHE A 33 0.73 1.45 -13.99
N TRP A 34 0.95 2.03 -12.82
CA TRP A 34 1.58 1.38 -11.69
C TRP A 34 0.50 0.78 -10.80
N VAL A 35 0.72 -0.47 -10.41
CA VAL A 35 -0.04 -1.16 -9.38
C VAL A 35 0.89 -1.33 -8.20
N CYS A 36 0.39 -1.03 -7.00
CA CYS A 36 1.10 -1.29 -5.78
C CYS A 36 0.19 -2.04 -4.81
N ILE A 37 0.71 -3.10 -4.20
CA ILE A 37 -0.02 -3.93 -3.25
C ILE A 37 0.72 -3.91 -1.92
N ALA A 38 0.03 -3.51 -0.86
CA ALA A 38 0.50 -3.57 0.51
C ALA A 38 0.10 -4.90 1.15
N TYR A 39 1.11 -5.69 1.50
CA TYR A 39 0.98 -6.93 2.24
C TYR A 39 1.40 -6.70 3.69
N ILE A 40 0.60 -7.17 4.63
CA ILE A 40 0.91 -7.15 6.06
C ILE A 40 0.84 -8.59 6.55
N ASN A 41 1.96 -9.10 7.05
CA ASN A 41 2.08 -10.49 7.51
C ASN A 41 1.66 -11.51 6.44
N ASP A 42 2.12 -11.30 5.20
CA ASP A 42 1.81 -12.11 4.01
C ASP A 42 0.31 -12.09 3.59
N VAL A 43 -0.51 -11.25 4.21
CA VAL A 43 -1.91 -11.02 3.82
C VAL A 43 -2.02 -9.74 3.01
N GLN A 44 -2.79 -9.77 1.93
CA GLN A 44 -3.07 -8.58 1.12
C GLN A 44 -4.03 -7.65 1.87
N TYR A 45 -3.55 -6.48 2.29
CA TYR A 45 -4.36 -5.49 3.02
C TYR A 45 -4.83 -4.34 2.15
N GLY A 46 -4.15 -4.03 1.05
CA GLY A 46 -4.56 -2.93 0.20
C GLY A 46 -3.87 -2.93 -1.14
N GLU A 47 -4.63 -2.61 -2.19
CA GLU A 47 -4.11 -2.42 -3.54
C GLU A 47 -4.42 -1.01 -4.02
N GLY A 48 -3.40 -0.31 -4.49
CA GLY A 48 -3.50 0.98 -5.14
C GLY A 48 -3.04 0.90 -6.59
N ARG A 49 -3.62 1.76 -7.42
CA ARG A 49 -3.26 1.91 -8.83
C ARG A 49 -3.08 3.39 -9.12
N GLY A 50 -2.12 3.73 -9.96
CA GLY A 50 -1.85 5.11 -10.30
C GLY A 50 -1.06 5.23 -11.59
N ASN A 51 -1.00 6.45 -12.14
CA ASN A 51 -0.11 6.71 -13.28
C ASN A 51 1.36 6.74 -12.87
N THR A 52 1.62 6.88 -11.57
CA THR A 52 2.96 6.92 -10.97
C THR A 52 3.09 5.92 -9.82
N ARG A 53 4.34 5.49 -9.54
CA ARG A 53 4.65 4.63 -8.38
C ARG A 53 4.14 5.23 -7.07
N SER A 54 4.29 6.54 -6.91
CA SER A 54 3.90 7.27 -5.70
C SER A 54 2.39 7.23 -5.47
N GLU A 55 1.59 7.54 -6.50
CA GLU A 55 0.11 7.43 -6.42
C GLU A 55 -0.33 6.01 -6.05
N ALA A 56 0.21 5.01 -6.76
CA ALA A 56 -0.16 3.61 -6.53
C ALA A 56 0.16 3.20 -5.09
N LYS A 57 1.33 3.57 -4.58
CA LYS A 57 1.77 3.26 -3.22
C LYS A 57 0.93 3.97 -2.16
N GLU A 58 0.55 5.23 -2.40
CA GLU A 58 -0.26 6.01 -1.47
C GLU A 58 -1.67 5.45 -1.35
N GLU A 59 -2.31 5.12 -2.47
CA GLU A 59 -3.62 4.46 -2.47
C GLU A 59 -3.58 3.08 -1.78
N ALA A 60 -2.52 2.29 -2.04
CA ALA A 60 -2.34 0.99 -1.39
C ALA A 60 -2.23 1.15 0.14
N ALA A 61 -1.40 2.10 0.59
CA ALA A 61 -1.20 2.35 2.00
C ALA A 61 -2.47 2.88 2.70
N ARG A 62 -3.21 3.78 2.04
CA ARG A 62 -4.47 4.31 2.57
C ARG A 62 -5.50 3.20 2.77
N LYS A 63 -5.68 2.30 1.79
CA LYS A 63 -6.60 1.17 1.89
C LYS A 63 -6.16 0.17 2.97
N ALA A 64 -4.87 -0.15 3.02
CA ALA A 64 -4.34 -1.04 4.03
C ALA A 64 -4.52 -0.47 5.44
N LEU A 65 -4.32 0.83 5.65
CA LEU A 65 -4.61 1.50 6.92
C LEU A 65 -6.08 1.42 7.31
N MET A 66 -6.98 1.62 6.33
CA MET A 66 -8.42 1.56 6.57
C MET A 66 -8.84 0.15 7.00
N LEU A 67 -8.34 -0.88 6.32
CA LEU A 67 -8.60 -2.28 6.67
C LEU A 67 -7.98 -2.65 8.02
N LEU A 68 -6.73 -2.26 8.28
CA LEU A 68 -6.06 -2.53 9.55
C LEU A 68 -6.80 -1.88 10.73
N ARG A 69 -7.34 -0.68 10.54
CA ARG A 69 -8.19 -0.02 11.55
C ARG A 69 -9.57 -0.69 11.69
N ALA A 70 -10.11 -1.26 10.61
CA ALA A 70 -11.40 -1.94 10.60
C ALA A 70 -11.34 -3.35 11.24
N GLU A 71 -10.23 -4.08 11.10
CA GLU A 71 -10.03 -5.40 11.73
C GLU A 71 -9.82 -5.33 13.25
N SER A 72 -9.60 -4.14 13.82
CA SER A 72 -9.38 -3.96 15.26
C SER A 72 -10.69 -3.91 16.10
N ILE A 73 -11.79 -4.52 15.64
CA ILE A 73 -13.11 -4.52 16.32
C ILE A 73 -13.35 -5.82 17.07
#